data_AF-A0A7S1WXX3-F1
#
_entry.id   AF-A0A7S1WXX3-F1
#
_cell.length_a   1.000
_cell.length_b   1.000
_cell.length_c   1.000
_cell.angle_alpha   90.00
_cell.angle_beta   90.00
_cell.angle_gamma   90.00
#
_symmetry.space_group_name_H-M   'P 1'
#
loop_
_entity.id
_entity.type
_entity.pdbx_description
1 polymer ?
#
loop_
_entity_poly.entity_id
_entity_poly.type
_entity_poly.pdbx_seq_one_letter_code
_entity_poly.pdbx_strand_id
1 'polypeptide(L)'
;PFHCGSLTAMLLRQLSDPLAVCTGSVPPWCTRLAGACPFLFPHSVRRILHQSCSLGLGRALHHAQQRALAQHAHSQEAQRRLEGEVAVASIPRQKVRIARPRLLESAVKVMNLYGAGSAILEVEYVGEVGTGSGPTLEFYAQVAEQLRGAGLFRAGVPQGMLFPEPRDPRWLRGGAPAARQVLERFRLLGHVLARCILDSRLVDLQLHPLFWRAVLGNAPFSQSSLREVDPELHASLGNLRGMQGEALAQLCVDFTLPGHEKIELKPGGAGVSLSSANVEEYIALVSEASLVAAIAPQAAAFRTAFQELLPLQACRIWSERELASIIMGSSIRDNACWTLEHLGAHVKAQHGYTADSRCFRDLLACMASFAPEDRRKFLTFVTGAPSLPVGGFSGLKPPLTVVKKEAPPAPLTPDHFMPSVMTCANYLKLPEYSSAEILKQKLELAMCEGQSAFLLS
;
A
#
# COMPACT_ATOMS: atom_id res chain seq x y z
N PRO A 1 -12.40 8.17 18.71
CA PRO A 1 -13.47 7.48 17.95
C PRO A 1 -14.27 6.60 18.93
N PHE A 2 -15.60 6.55 18.80
CA PHE A 2 -16.42 5.66 19.62
C PHE A 2 -16.14 4.20 19.26
N HIS A 3 -15.90 3.34 20.26
CA HIS A 3 -15.73 1.91 20.08
C HIS A 3 -16.55 1.17 21.14
N CYS A 4 -17.17 0.05 20.76
CA CYS A 4 -17.93 -0.76 21.71
C CYS A 4 -17.01 -1.81 22.35
N GLY A 5 -16.59 -1.59 23.59
CA GLY A 5 -15.69 -2.49 24.32
C GLY A 5 -16.24 -3.91 24.46
N SER A 6 -17.52 -4.05 24.81
CA SER A 6 -18.18 -5.36 24.99
C SER A 6 -18.23 -6.17 23.68
N LEU A 7 -18.63 -5.55 22.57
CA LEU A 7 -18.64 -6.20 21.25
C LEU A 7 -17.22 -6.54 20.79
N THR A 8 -16.26 -5.67 21.08
CA THR A 8 -14.85 -5.91 20.76
C THR A 8 -14.31 -7.14 21.49
N ALA A 9 -14.60 -7.26 22.79
CA ALA A 9 -14.21 -8.43 23.59
C ALA A 9 -14.89 -9.72 23.10
N MET A 10 -16.18 -9.66 22.77
CA MET A 10 -16.91 -10.80 22.20
C MET A 10 -16.28 -11.24 20.87
N LEU A 11 -15.98 -10.31 19.97
CA LEU A 11 -15.37 -10.60 18.68
C LEU A 11 -13.99 -11.25 18.86
N LEU A 12 -13.14 -10.70 19.72
CA LEU A 12 -11.81 -11.26 20.00
C LEU A 12 -11.89 -12.67 20.59
N ARG A 13 -12.85 -12.95 21.47
CA ARG A 13 -13.09 -14.28 22.03
C ARG A 13 -13.55 -15.29 20.97
N GLN A 14 -14.35 -14.87 19.99
CA GLN A 14 -14.73 -15.74 18.87
C GLN A 14 -13.52 -16.03 17.97
N LEU A 15 -12.66 -15.03 17.75
CA LEU A 15 -11.45 -15.15 16.91
C LEU A 15 -10.25 -15.78 17.63
N SER A 16 -10.37 -16.10 18.92
CA SER A 16 -9.35 -16.85 19.67
C SER A 16 -9.56 -18.35 19.59
N ASP A 17 -10.73 -18.83 19.16
CA ASP A 17 -10.96 -20.25 18.90
C ASP A 17 -10.43 -20.63 17.50
N PRO A 18 -9.30 -21.37 17.42
CA PRO A 18 -8.72 -21.75 16.14
C PRO A 18 -9.63 -22.70 15.37
N LEU A 19 -10.43 -23.54 16.02
CA LEU A 19 -11.32 -24.47 15.34
C LEU A 19 -12.44 -23.71 14.63
N ALA A 20 -13.05 -22.72 15.30
CA ALA A 20 -14.09 -21.89 14.69
C ALA A 20 -13.58 -21.10 13.48
N VAL A 21 -12.33 -20.62 13.53
CA VAL A 21 -11.67 -19.96 12.40
C VAL A 21 -11.43 -20.95 11.26
N CYS A 22 -10.93 -22.16 11.57
CA CYS A 22 -10.60 -23.17 10.57
C CYS A 22 -11.80 -23.76 9.84
N THR A 23 -12.90 -23.97 10.56
CA THR A 23 -14.15 -24.49 10.00
C THR A 23 -14.97 -23.40 9.30
N GLY A 24 -14.56 -22.13 9.39
CA GLY A 24 -15.36 -21.00 8.92
C GLY A 24 -16.65 -20.81 9.72
N SER A 25 -16.78 -21.41 10.91
CA SER A 25 -17.97 -21.31 11.76
C SER A 25 -18.00 -20.05 12.62
N VAL A 26 -17.14 -19.07 12.33
CA VAL A 26 -17.18 -17.74 12.96
C VAL A 26 -18.57 -17.13 12.70
N PRO A 27 -19.28 -16.66 13.74
CA PRO A 27 -20.64 -16.17 13.57
C PRO A 27 -20.77 -15.07 12.50
N PRO A 28 -21.79 -15.12 11.62
CA PRO A 28 -21.95 -14.15 10.53
C PRO A 28 -22.14 -12.70 11.00
N TRP A 29 -22.46 -12.46 12.27
CA TRP A 29 -22.53 -11.11 12.81
C TRP A 29 -21.14 -10.45 12.86
N CYS A 30 -20.06 -11.21 13.03
CA CYS A 30 -18.70 -10.67 13.12
C CYS A 30 -18.32 -9.90 11.86
N THR A 31 -18.49 -10.53 10.69
CA THR A 31 -18.17 -9.91 9.39
C THR A 31 -19.21 -8.88 8.96
N ARG A 32 -20.51 -9.15 9.16
CA ARG A 32 -21.59 -8.21 8.80
C ARG A 32 -21.53 -6.92 9.59
N LEU A 33 -21.35 -6.99 10.91
CA LEU A 33 -21.32 -5.81 11.76
C LEU A 33 -20.04 -5.00 11.55
N ALA A 34 -18.89 -5.67 11.37
CA ALA A 34 -17.64 -4.99 11.05
C ALA A 34 -17.67 -4.29 9.68
N GLY A 35 -18.42 -4.83 8.71
CA GLY A 35 -18.63 -4.21 7.40
C GLY A 35 -19.64 -3.06 7.41
N ALA A 36 -20.80 -3.26 8.04
CA ALA A 36 -21.87 -2.26 8.06
C ALA A 36 -21.62 -1.12 9.06
N CYS A 37 -20.95 -1.42 10.18
CA CYS A 37 -20.67 -0.46 11.24
C CYS A 37 -19.18 -0.52 11.68
N PRO A 38 -18.22 -0.15 10.80
CA PRO A 38 -16.78 -0.28 11.10
C PRO A 38 -16.34 0.51 12.34
N PHE A 39 -17.03 1.62 12.67
CA PHE A 39 -16.72 2.45 13.82
C PHE A 39 -16.83 1.70 15.16
N LEU A 40 -17.69 0.67 15.25
CA LEU A 40 -17.88 -0.10 16.49
C LEU A 40 -16.62 -0.84 16.94
N PHE A 41 -15.71 -1.13 16.01
CA PHE A 41 -14.52 -1.93 16.25
C PHE A 41 -13.23 -1.13 15.98
N PRO A 42 -12.23 -1.21 16.86
CA PRO A 42 -10.91 -0.65 16.58
C PRO A 42 -10.30 -1.24 15.31
N HIS A 43 -9.48 -0.44 14.62
CA HIS A 43 -8.78 -0.86 13.40
C HIS A 43 -7.97 -2.16 13.62
N SER A 44 -7.29 -2.27 14.76
CA SER A 44 -6.51 -3.46 15.14
C SER A 44 -7.35 -4.74 15.20
N VAL A 45 -8.61 -4.65 15.66
CA VAL A 45 -9.51 -5.80 15.77
C VAL A 45 -10.12 -6.18 14.44
N ARG A 46 -10.51 -5.19 13.61
CA ARG A 46 -10.92 -5.45 12.23
C ARG A 46 -9.81 -6.12 11.41
N ARG A 47 -8.54 -5.78 11.68
CA ARG A 47 -7.37 -6.45 11.07
C ARG A 47 -7.30 -7.93 11.42
N ILE A 48 -7.52 -8.27 12.69
CA ILE A 48 -7.54 -9.65 13.14
C ILE A 48 -8.69 -10.42 12.48
N LEU A 49 -9.88 -9.82 12.42
CA LEU A 49 -11.03 -10.41 11.73
C LEU A 49 -10.73 -10.67 10.25
N HIS A 50 -10.14 -9.70 9.54
CA HIS A 50 -9.72 -9.84 8.14
C HIS A 50 -8.75 -11.01 7.95
N GLN A 51 -7.70 -11.06 8.76
CA GLN A 51 -6.67 -12.09 8.69
C GLN A 51 -7.22 -13.49 8.99
N SER A 52 -8.24 -13.58 9.85
CA SER A 52 -8.81 -14.86 10.28
C SER A 52 -9.87 -15.38 9.30
N CYS A 53 -10.69 -14.50 8.72
CA CYS A 53 -11.86 -14.92 7.93
C CYS A 53 -11.72 -14.72 6.42
N SER A 54 -10.82 -13.83 5.96
CA SER A 54 -10.86 -13.35 4.57
C SER A 54 -9.69 -13.78 3.68
N LEU A 55 -8.57 -14.21 4.27
CA LEU A 55 -7.33 -14.49 3.53
C LEU A 55 -7.12 -15.98 3.20
N GLY A 56 -8.08 -16.84 3.54
CA GLY A 56 -8.00 -18.29 3.37
C GLY A 56 -7.36 -19.01 4.57
N LEU A 57 -7.63 -20.31 4.66
CA LEU A 57 -7.34 -21.14 5.85
C LEU A 57 -5.87 -21.15 6.27
N GLY A 58 -4.94 -21.41 5.34
CA GLY A 58 -3.52 -21.49 5.66
C GLY A 58 -2.97 -20.17 6.23
N ARG A 59 -3.45 -19.03 5.73
CA ARG A 59 -3.08 -17.70 6.23
C ARG A 59 -3.74 -17.40 7.57
N ALA A 60 -5.01 -17.76 7.73
CA ALA A 60 -5.73 -17.61 8.99
C ALA A 60 -5.04 -18.36 10.12
N LEU A 61 -4.66 -19.61 9.89
CA LEU A 61 -3.88 -20.45 10.81
C LEU A 61 -2.53 -19.83 11.14
N HIS A 62 -1.77 -19.45 10.11
CA HIS A 62 -0.48 -18.79 10.29
C HIS A 62 -0.61 -17.51 11.13
N HIS A 63 -1.62 -16.67 10.89
CA HIS A 63 -1.85 -15.46 11.67
C HIS A 63 -2.36 -15.73 13.09
N ALA A 64 -3.20 -16.76 13.30
CA ALA A 64 -3.64 -17.17 14.63
C ALA A 64 -2.45 -17.64 15.47
N GLN A 65 -1.57 -18.46 14.90
CA GLN A 65 -0.37 -18.94 15.56
C GLN A 65 0.61 -17.81 15.87
N GLN A 66 0.87 -16.91 14.93
CA GLN A 66 1.72 -15.73 15.16
C GLN A 66 1.20 -14.83 16.29
N ARG A 67 -0.13 -14.74 16.47
CA ARG A 67 -0.75 -14.02 17.60
C ARG A 67 -0.51 -14.76 18.92
N ALA A 68 -0.69 -16.08 18.95
CA ALA A 68 -0.46 -16.88 20.15
C ALA A 68 1.02 -16.84 20.60
N LEU A 69 1.96 -16.94 19.66
CA LEU A 69 3.39 -16.78 19.94
C LEU A 69 3.71 -15.39 20.51
N ALA A 70 3.10 -14.33 19.96
CA ALA A 70 3.30 -12.98 20.47
C ALA A 70 2.73 -12.78 21.89
N GLN A 71 1.60 -13.42 22.21
CA GLN A 71 1.03 -13.40 23.56
C GLN A 71 1.90 -14.14 24.59
N HIS A 72 2.60 -15.18 24.15
CA HIS A 72 3.48 -15.99 25.00
C HIS A 72 4.98 -15.67 24.82
N ALA A 73 5.33 -14.49 24.31
CA ALA A 73 6.72 -14.12 24.02
C ALA A 73 7.66 -14.14 25.25
N HIS A 74 7.11 -14.13 26.47
CA HIS A 74 7.87 -14.19 27.72
C HIS A 74 8.06 -15.61 28.28
N SER A 75 7.44 -16.63 27.67
CA SER A 75 7.52 -18.03 28.13
C SER A 75 8.20 -18.90 27.07
N GLN A 76 9.47 -19.23 27.30
CA GLN A 76 10.24 -20.12 26.44
C GLN A 76 9.61 -21.52 26.32
N GLU A 77 8.94 -21.98 27.37
CA GLU A 77 8.32 -23.30 27.42
C GLU A 77 7.03 -23.36 26.57
N ALA A 78 6.22 -22.29 26.61
CA ALA A 78 5.07 -22.14 25.73
C ALA A 78 5.49 -21.95 24.27
N GLN A 79 6.58 -21.22 24.01
CA GLN A 79 7.15 -21.10 22.66
C GLN A 79 7.57 -22.46 22.10
N ARG A 80 8.34 -23.27 22.85
CA ARG A 80 8.77 -24.60 22.37
C ARG A 80 7.61 -25.54 22.06
N ARG A 81 6.53 -25.50 22.85
CA ARG A 81 5.32 -26.29 22.59
C ARG A 81 4.61 -25.82 21.32
N LEU A 82 4.40 -24.51 21.16
CA LEU A 82 3.78 -23.96 19.96
C LEU A 82 4.68 -24.14 18.71
N GLU A 83 5.99 -24.08 18.85
CA GLU A 83 6.97 -24.33 17.77
C GLU A 83 6.88 -25.76 17.22
N GLY A 84 6.57 -26.76 18.05
CA GLY A 84 6.24 -28.11 17.59
C GLY A 84 4.97 -28.16 16.72
N GLU A 85 3.99 -27.30 16.99
CA GLU A 85 2.76 -27.14 16.20
C GLU A 85 2.95 -26.24 14.95
N VAL A 86 4.03 -25.44 14.88
CA VAL A 86 4.38 -24.56 13.72
C VAL A 86 4.55 -25.32 12.42
N ALA A 87 4.94 -26.60 12.48
CA ALA A 87 5.09 -27.42 11.29
C ALA A 87 3.76 -27.61 10.51
N VAL A 88 2.61 -27.50 11.17
CA VAL A 88 1.29 -27.79 10.58
C VAL A 88 0.72 -26.59 9.79
N ALA A 89 1.17 -25.36 10.06
CA ALA A 89 0.58 -24.13 9.50
C ALA A 89 1.52 -23.35 8.55
N SER A 90 2.64 -23.94 8.11
CA SER A 90 3.56 -23.25 7.20
C SER A 90 2.91 -23.03 5.83
N ILE A 91 2.91 -21.78 5.35
CA ILE A 91 2.40 -21.47 4.02
C ILE A 91 3.49 -21.86 3.00
N PRO A 92 3.19 -22.72 2.00
CA PRO A 92 4.18 -23.13 1.02
C PRO A 92 4.69 -21.91 0.24
N ARG A 93 5.93 -22.00 -0.25
CA ARG A 93 6.52 -20.96 -1.10
C ARG A 93 6.58 -21.42 -2.54
N GLN A 94 6.09 -20.59 -3.45
CA GLN A 94 6.16 -20.83 -4.88
C GLN A 94 7.26 -19.96 -5.47
N LYS A 95 8.33 -20.61 -5.93
CA LYS A 95 9.42 -19.93 -6.64
C LYS A 95 8.98 -19.57 -8.05
N VAL A 96 9.26 -18.33 -8.45
CA VAL A 96 8.92 -17.80 -9.79
C VAL A 96 10.12 -17.05 -10.35
N ARG A 97 10.36 -17.22 -11.66
CA ARG A 97 11.48 -16.61 -12.37
C ARG A 97 11.04 -15.37 -13.14
N ILE A 98 11.74 -14.26 -12.92
CA ILE A 98 11.44 -12.96 -13.54
C ILE A 98 12.64 -12.48 -14.36
N ALA A 99 12.38 -12.05 -15.59
CA ALA A 99 13.38 -11.43 -16.44
C ALA A 99 13.26 -9.89 -16.38
N ARG A 100 14.30 -9.20 -15.91
CA ARG A 100 14.32 -7.73 -15.78
C ARG A 100 13.95 -6.96 -17.06
N PRO A 101 14.44 -7.34 -18.27
CA PRO A 101 14.12 -6.60 -19.49
C PRO A 101 12.64 -6.61 -19.87
N ARG A 102 11.89 -7.61 -19.38
CA ARG A 102 10.46 -7.81 -19.67
C ARG A 102 9.66 -7.96 -18.39
N LEU A 103 9.87 -7.04 -17.45
CA LEU A 103 9.32 -7.09 -16.11
C LEU A 103 7.78 -7.20 -16.12
N LEU A 104 7.08 -6.27 -16.79
CA LEU A 104 5.61 -6.28 -16.82
C LEU A 104 5.04 -7.54 -17.46
N GLU A 105 5.60 -7.97 -18.60
CA GLU A 105 5.14 -9.20 -19.28
C GLU A 105 5.36 -10.43 -18.40
N SER A 106 6.49 -10.50 -17.70
CA SER A 106 6.79 -11.57 -16.74
C SER A 106 5.81 -11.52 -15.57
N ALA A 107 5.51 -10.33 -15.05
CA ALA A 107 4.57 -10.12 -13.95
C ALA A 107 3.15 -10.57 -14.33
N VAL A 108 2.66 -10.20 -15.52
CA VAL A 108 1.35 -10.66 -16.03
C VAL A 108 1.30 -12.19 -16.08
N LYS A 109 2.32 -12.84 -16.64
CA LYS A 109 2.38 -14.30 -16.73
C LYS A 109 2.40 -14.96 -15.35
N VAL A 110 3.23 -14.46 -14.44
CA VAL A 110 3.34 -14.99 -13.08
C VAL A 110 2.04 -14.85 -12.31
N MET A 111 1.37 -13.68 -12.41
CA MET A 111 0.09 -13.47 -11.73
C MET A 111 -1.02 -14.35 -12.31
N ASN A 112 -1.06 -14.52 -13.63
CA ASN A 112 -2.05 -15.41 -14.27
C ASN A 112 -1.83 -16.90 -13.92
N LEU A 113 -0.58 -17.36 -13.78
CA LEU A 113 -0.26 -18.77 -13.50
C LEU A 113 -0.33 -19.12 -12.01
N TYR A 114 0.19 -18.24 -11.15
CA TYR A 114 0.42 -18.54 -9.73
C TYR A 114 -0.30 -17.59 -8.77
N GLY A 115 -0.90 -16.49 -9.27
CA GLY A 115 -1.49 -15.45 -8.42
C GLY A 115 -2.62 -15.96 -7.52
N ALA A 116 -3.50 -16.81 -8.06
CA ALA A 116 -4.61 -17.43 -7.33
C ALA A 116 -4.18 -18.56 -6.37
N GLY A 117 -2.93 -19.02 -6.44
CA GLY A 117 -2.41 -20.05 -5.55
C GLY A 117 -2.29 -19.57 -4.10
N SER A 118 -2.48 -20.47 -3.13
CA SER A 118 -2.35 -20.14 -1.70
C SER A 118 -0.90 -19.87 -1.28
N ALA A 119 0.07 -20.44 -2.00
CA ALA A 119 1.50 -20.34 -1.74
C ALA A 119 2.02 -18.89 -1.83
N ILE A 120 2.97 -18.50 -0.97
CA ILE A 120 3.65 -17.20 -1.02
C ILE A 120 4.59 -17.17 -2.23
N LEU A 121 4.50 -16.13 -3.06
CA LEU A 121 5.40 -15.97 -4.20
C LEU A 121 6.81 -15.57 -3.71
N GLU A 122 7.82 -16.26 -4.22
CA GLU A 122 9.24 -15.97 -3.99
C GLU A 122 9.92 -15.76 -5.35
N VAL A 123 10.43 -14.55 -5.57
CA VAL A 123 11.01 -14.15 -6.85
C VAL A 123 12.49 -14.52 -6.92
N GLU A 124 12.87 -15.05 -8.08
CA GLU A 124 14.24 -15.29 -8.54
C GLU A 124 14.43 -14.52 -9.86
N TYR A 125 15.44 -13.66 -9.94
CA TYR A 125 15.77 -12.98 -11.19
C TYR A 125 16.66 -13.86 -12.07
N VAL A 126 16.32 -13.93 -13.36
CA VAL A 126 17.07 -14.77 -14.31
C VAL A 126 18.50 -14.24 -14.44
N GLY A 127 19.47 -15.11 -14.14
CA GLY A 127 20.90 -14.79 -14.22
C GLY A 127 21.49 -14.16 -12.95
N GLU A 128 20.73 -14.09 -11.85
CA GLU A 128 21.18 -13.52 -10.59
C GLU A 128 21.25 -14.55 -9.47
N VAL A 129 22.19 -14.36 -8.54
CA VAL A 129 22.33 -15.20 -7.36
C VAL A 129 21.51 -14.58 -6.23
N GLY A 130 20.37 -15.18 -5.92
CA GLY A 130 19.54 -14.76 -4.79
C GLY A 130 18.07 -15.04 -5.00
N THR A 131 17.43 -15.65 -4.00
CA THR A 131 15.97 -15.77 -3.90
C THR A 131 15.53 -15.35 -2.50
N GLY A 132 14.25 -14.99 -2.34
CA GLY A 132 13.69 -14.71 -1.02
C GLY A 132 12.93 -13.40 -0.93
N SER A 133 12.85 -12.85 0.28
CA SER A 133 12.06 -11.65 0.59
C SER A 133 12.57 -10.41 -0.14
N GLY A 134 13.88 -10.19 -0.21
CA GLY A 134 14.51 -9.04 -0.86
C GLY A 134 14.15 -8.93 -2.35
N PRO A 135 14.53 -9.89 -3.21
CA PRO A 135 14.17 -9.88 -4.62
C PRO A 135 12.65 -9.80 -4.87
N THR A 136 11.85 -10.37 -3.96
CA THR A 136 10.39 -10.30 -4.07
C THR A 136 9.86 -8.88 -3.78
N LEU A 137 10.40 -8.19 -2.78
CA LEU A 137 10.02 -6.80 -2.49
C LEU A 137 10.45 -5.88 -3.63
N GLU A 138 11.65 -6.09 -4.16
CA GLU A 138 12.16 -5.38 -5.33
C GLU A 138 11.23 -5.56 -6.54
N PHE A 139 10.78 -6.78 -6.81
CA PHE A 139 9.83 -7.08 -7.88
C PHE A 139 8.54 -6.25 -7.77
N TYR A 140 7.91 -6.23 -6.59
CA TYR A 140 6.69 -5.44 -6.39
C TYR A 140 6.94 -3.94 -6.54
N ALA A 141 8.06 -3.45 -6.02
CA ALA A 141 8.44 -2.04 -6.15
C ALA A 141 8.67 -1.62 -7.61
N GLN A 142 9.39 -2.43 -8.38
CA GLN A 142 9.67 -2.14 -9.80
C GLN A 142 8.41 -2.24 -10.67
N VAL A 143 7.54 -3.22 -10.41
CA VAL A 143 6.26 -3.34 -11.12
C VAL A 143 5.38 -2.12 -10.83
N ALA A 144 5.33 -1.68 -9.56
CA ALA A 144 4.60 -0.47 -9.18
C ALA A 144 5.13 0.78 -9.89
N GLU A 145 6.45 0.96 -9.93
CA GLU A 145 7.06 2.11 -10.60
C GLU A 145 6.78 2.11 -12.11
N GLN A 146 6.89 0.96 -12.77
CA GLN A 146 6.56 0.84 -14.19
C GLN A 146 5.07 1.06 -14.47
N LEU A 147 4.17 0.64 -13.57
CA LEU A 147 2.72 0.92 -13.69
C LEU A 147 2.41 2.41 -13.47
N ARG A 148 3.15 3.10 -12.60
CA ARG A 148 3.01 4.55 -12.38
C ARG A 148 3.41 5.33 -13.64
N GLY A 149 4.53 4.99 -14.25
CA GLY A 149 5.05 5.62 -15.48
C GLY A 149 4.33 5.20 -16.78
N ALA A 150 3.35 4.30 -16.70
CA ALA A 150 2.69 3.70 -17.86
C ALA A 150 1.55 4.54 -18.48
N GLY A 151 1.39 5.81 -18.09
CA GLY A 151 0.32 6.68 -18.61
C GLY A 151 -1.10 6.20 -18.23
N LEU A 152 -1.23 5.55 -17.07
CA LEU A 152 -2.50 5.01 -16.56
C LEU A 152 -3.26 5.99 -15.68
N PHE A 153 -2.55 6.96 -15.10
CA PHE A 153 -3.05 7.85 -14.05
C PHE A 153 -2.94 9.31 -14.48
N ARG A 154 -3.84 10.14 -13.95
CA ARG A 154 -3.85 11.58 -14.17
C ARG A 154 -2.62 12.26 -13.60
N ALA A 155 -2.17 13.30 -14.29
CA ALA A 155 -1.23 14.25 -13.74
C ALA A 155 -1.94 15.23 -12.77
N GLY A 156 -1.20 15.80 -11.82
CA GLY A 156 -1.70 16.91 -10.99
C GLY A 156 -2.67 16.54 -9.86
N VAL A 157 -2.98 15.24 -9.66
CA VAL A 157 -3.83 14.81 -8.54
C VAL A 157 -3.17 15.20 -7.21
N PRO A 158 -3.90 15.84 -6.27
CA PRO A 158 -3.35 16.29 -5.00
C PRO A 158 -2.57 15.21 -4.24
N GLN A 159 -1.53 15.64 -3.53
CA GLN A 159 -0.67 14.78 -2.69
C GLN A 159 0.13 13.70 -3.46
N GLY A 160 0.12 13.75 -4.80
CA GLY A 160 0.78 12.73 -5.65
C GLY A 160 0.02 11.41 -5.68
N MET A 161 -1.28 11.43 -5.34
CA MET A 161 -2.12 10.24 -5.42
C MET A 161 -2.41 9.85 -6.86
N LEU A 162 -2.70 8.58 -7.08
CA LEU A 162 -2.95 7.99 -8.38
C LEU A 162 -4.46 7.81 -8.56
N PHE A 163 -5.03 8.50 -9.53
CA PHE A 163 -6.41 8.30 -9.98
C PHE A 163 -6.41 8.03 -11.48
N PRO A 164 -7.21 7.08 -12.00
CA PRO A 164 -7.15 6.70 -13.40
C PRO A 164 -7.36 7.85 -14.37
N GLU A 165 -6.55 7.85 -15.43
CA GLU A 165 -6.74 8.73 -16.58
C GLU A 165 -8.09 8.41 -17.24
N PRO A 166 -8.97 9.41 -17.43
CA PRO A 166 -10.24 9.19 -18.12
C PRO A 166 -9.96 8.91 -19.60
N ARG A 167 -10.63 7.89 -20.13
CA ARG A 167 -10.46 7.45 -21.52
C ARG A 167 -11.82 7.14 -22.09
N ASP A 168 -11.97 7.30 -23.40
CA ASP A 168 -13.21 6.95 -24.09
C ASP A 168 -13.54 5.46 -23.84
N PRO A 169 -14.68 5.16 -23.18
CA PRO A 169 -15.09 3.78 -22.93
C PRO A 169 -15.33 2.98 -24.21
N ARG A 170 -15.71 3.62 -25.32
CA ARG A 170 -15.92 2.95 -26.61
C ARG A 170 -14.58 2.49 -27.18
N TRP A 171 -13.57 3.36 -27.17
CA TRP A 171 -12.21 3.00 -27.56
C TRP A 171 -11.63 1.85 -26.72
N LEU A 172 -11.82 1.88 -25.39
CA LEU A 172 -11.35 0.79 -24.51
C LEU A 172 -12.01 -0.56 -24.81
N ARG A 173 -13.30 -0.56 -25.18
CA ARG A 173 -14.05 -1.78 -25.55
C ARG A 173 -13.78 -2.22 -27.00
N GLY A 174 -13.38 -1.30 -27.87
CA GLY A 174 -13.13 -1.55 -29.30
C GLY A 174 -11.92 -2.46 -29.58
N GLY A 175 -11.12 -2.80 -28.57
CA GLY A 175 -10.10 -3.85 -28.68
C GLY A 175 -8.84 -3.46 -29.45
N ALA A 176 -8.59 -2.17 -29.67
CA ALA A 176 -7.33 -1.69 -30.23
C ALA A 176 -6.12 -2.17 -29.38
N PRO A 177 -4.94 -2.44 -29.96
CA PRO A 177 -3.79 -2.95 -29.21
C PRO A 177 -3.41 -2.09 -27.99
N ALA A 178 -3.39 -0.76 -28.17
CA ALA A 178 -3.13 0.18 -27.08
C ALA A 178 -4.23 0.18 -26.01
N ALA A 179 -5.50 0.02 -26.39
CA ALA A 179 -6.62 -0.10 -25.46
C ALA A 179 -6.52 -1.39 -24.62
N ARG A 180 -6.20 -2.52 -25.27
CA ARG A 180 -5.97 -3.79 -24.58
C ARG A 180 -4.82 -3.67 -23.58
N GLN A 181 -3.72 -3.05 -23.97
CA GLN A 181 -2.58 -2.84 -23.08
C GLN A 181 -2.95 -2.02 -21.84
N VAL A 182 -3.78 -0.98 -21.97
CA VAL A 182 -4.29 -0.21 -20.81
C VAL A 182 -5.09 -1.12 -19.87
N LEU A 183 -6.03 -1.91 -20.40
CA LEU A 183 -6.85 -2.81 -19.59
C LEU A 183 -6.01 -3.93 -18.94
N GLU A 184 -5.05 -4.50 -19.66
CA GLU A 184 -4.11 -5.49 -19.13
C GLU A 184 -3.27 -4.94 -17.98
N ARG A 185 -2.82 -3.68 -18.06
CA ARG A 185 -2.10 -3.01 -16.97
C ARG A 185 -2.98 -2.80 -15.75
N PHE A 186 -4.25 -2.44 -15.93
CA PHE A 186 -5.22 -2.37 -14.81
C PHE A 186 -5.53 -3.76 -14.22
N ARG A 187 -5.59 -4.81 -15.04
CA ARG A 187 -5.67 -6.20 -14.54
C ARG A 187 -4.45 -6.56 -13.70
N LEU A 188 -3.24 -6.30 -14.21
CA LEU A 188 -2.01 -6.54 -13.47
C LEU A 188 -1.99 -5.78 -12.14
N LEU A 189 -2.41 -4.51 -12.15
CA LEU A 189 -2.55 -3.71 -10.93
C LEU A 189 -3.50 -4.38 -9.92
N GLY A 190 -4.65 -4.90 -10.38
CA GLY A 190 -5.60 -5.65 -9.56
C GLY A 190 -4.98 -6.89 -8.92
N HIS A 191 -4.29 -7.71 -9.71
CA HIS A 191 -3.59 -8.90 -9.22
C HIS A 191 -2.49 -8.55 -8.20
N VAL A 192 -1.61 -7.61 -8.56
CA VAL A 192 -0.50 -7.17 -7.71
C VAL A 192 -1.01 -6.68 -6.36
N LEU A 193 -2.05 -5.83 -6.35
CA LEU A 193 -2.57 -5.28 -5.11
C LEU A 193 -3.32 -6.31 -4.26
N ALA A 194 -4.12 -7.19 -4.86
CA ALA A 194 -4.73 -8.30 -4.13
C ALA A 194 -3.64 -9.20 -3.50
N ARG A 195 -2.56 -9.45 -4.23
CA ARG A 195 -1.43 -10.25 -3.78
C ARG A 195 -0.64 -9.58 -2.66
N CYS A 196 -0.42 -8.27 -2.74
CA CYS A 196 0.16 -7.47 -1.66
C CYS A 196 -0.66 -7.58 -0.36
N ILE A 197 -1.99 -7.51 -0.44
CA ILE A 197 -2.86 -7.68 0.73
C ILE A 197 -2.75 -9.10 1.31
N LEU A 198 -2.84 -10.13 0.45
CA LEU A 198 -2.76 -11.53 0.87
C LEU A 198 -1.42 -11.86 1.56
N ASP A 199 -0.31 -11.38 0.98
CA ASP A 199 1.05 -11.62 1.48
C ASP A 199 1.50 -10.59 2.53
N SER A 200 0.64 -9.66 2.94
CA SER A 200 0.98 -8.57 3.88
C SER A 200 2.23 -7.78 3.45
N ARG A 201 2.36 -7.54 2.13
CA ARG A 201 3.46 -6.79 1.53
C ARG A 201 3.01 -5.37 1.21
N LEU A 202 3.88 -4.42 1.49
CA LEU A 202 3.65 -3.02 1.16
C LEU A 202 4.20 -2.70 -0.22
N VAL A 203 3.48 -1.83 -0.94
CA VAL A 203 3.92 -1.30 -2.23
C VAL A 203 3.54 0.17 -2.31
N ASP A 204 4.43 0.99 -2.85
CA ASP A 204 4.19 2.42 -3.01
C ASP A 204 3.34 2.70 -4.25
N LEU A 205 2.05 2.40 -4.16
CA LEU A 205 1.06 2.75 -5.18
C LEU A 205 -0.05 3.58 -4.53
N GLN A 206 0.11 4.91 -4.58
CA GLN A 206 -0.76 5.92 -3.95
C GLN A 206 -2.13 6.06 -4.55
N LEU A 207 -2.84 4.95 -4.77
CA LEU A 207 -4.21 4.95 -5.28
C LEU A 207 -5.11 5.83 -4.40
N HIS A 208 -5.75 6.79 -5.05
CA HIS A 208 -6.66 7.71 -4.40
C HIS A 208 -7.86 6.94 -3.81
N PRO A 209 -8.36 7.26 -2.60
CA PRO A 209 -9.48 6.56 -1.97
C PRO A 209 -10.73 6.46 -2.85
N LEU A 210 -10.99 7.50 -3.65
CA LEU A 210 -12.11 7.51 -4.60
C LEU A 210 -12.02 6.42 -5.69
N PHE A 211 -10.82 5.93 -6.02
CA PHE A 211 -10.69 4.78 -6.92
C PHE A 211 -11.17 3.49 -6.24
N TRP A 212 -10.85 3.29 -4.95
CA TRP A 212 -11.42 2.18 -4.17
C TRP A 212 -12.94 2.26 -4.06
N ARG A 213 -13.50 3.48 -3.96
CA ARG A 213 -14.95 3.69 -4.02
C ARG A 213 -15.54 3.19 -5.36
N ALA A 214 -14.91 3.54 -6.49
CA ALA A 214 -15.33 3.07 -7.81
C ALA A 214 -15.26 1.54 -7.92
N VAL A 215 -14.19 0.92 -7.41
CA VAL A 215 -13.98 -0.54 -7.47
C VAL A 215 -14.99 -1.29 -6.59
N LEU A 216 -15.24 -0.83 -5.37
CA LEU A 216 -16.12 -1.51 -4.41
C LEU A 216 -17.60 -1.22 -4.65
N GLY A 217 -17.93 -0.13 -5.33
CA GLY A 217 -19.31 0.32 -5.53
C GLY A 217 -20.02 0.66 -4.22
N ASN A 218 -19.28 1.18 -3.23
CA ASN A 218 -19.79 1.40 -1.88
C ASN A 218 -20.68 2.65 -1.75
N ALA A 219 -20.45 3.69 -2.55
CA ALA A 219 -21.17 4.96 -2.43
C ALA A 219 -21.17 5.73 -3.76
N PRO A 220 -22.20 6.56 -4.02
CA PRO A 220 -22.20 7.48 -5.15
C PRO A 220 -21.11 8.53 -5.00
N PHE A 221 -20.70 9.10 -6.13
CA PHE A 221 -19.78 10.24 -6.16
C PHE A 221 -20.56 11.53 -5.99
N SER A 222 -20.02 12.44 -5.20
CA SER A 222 -20.54 13.79 -5.01
C SER A 222 -19.73 14.81 -5.80
N GLN A 223 -20.25 16.02 -5.99
CA GLN A 223 -19.46 17.14 -6.55
C GLN A 223 -18.21 17.44 -5.71
N SER A 224 -18.25 17.22 -4.39
CA SER A 224 -17.07 17.34 -3.52
C SER A 224 -16.01 16.27 -3.79
N SER A 225 -16.38 15.12 -4.34
CA SER A 225 -15.42 14.07 -4.75
C SER A 225 -14.53 14.56 -5.90
N LEU A 226 -15.04 15.42 -6.79
CA LEU A 226 -14.25 15.97 -7.89
C LEU A 226 -13.13 16.86 -7.36
N ARG A 227 -13.41 17.69 -6.35
CA ARG A 227 -12.43 18.56 -5.69
C ARG A 227 -11.21 17.80 -5.14
N GLU A 228 -11.40 16.57 -4.67
CA GLU A 228 -10.31 15.75 -4.13
C GLU A 228 -9.36 15.24 -5.24
N VAL A 229 -9.87 15.03 -6.46
CA VAL A 229 -9.09 14.52 -7.59
C VAL A 229 -8.55 15.65 -8.46
N ASP A 230 -9.38 16.64 -8.74
CA ASP A 230 -9.13 17.74 -9.66
C ASP A 230 -9.74 19.04 -9.10
N PRO A 231 -9.00 19.74 -8.21
CA PRO A 231 -9.48 20.96 -7.59
C PRO A 231 -9.64 22.12 -8.59
N GLU A 232 -8.87 22.13 -9.67
CA GLU A 232 -8.90 23.17 -10.71
C GLU A 232 -10.15 23.04 -11.58
N LEU A 233 -10.46 21.83 -12.04
CA LEU A 233 -11.70 21.55 -12.76
C LEU A 233 -12.91 21.85 -11.87
N HIS A 234 -12.88 21.42 -10.60
CA HIS A 234 -13.95 21.72 -9.65
C HIS A 234 -14.19 23.24 -9.49
N ALA A 235 -13.11 24.02 -9.34
CA ALA A 235 -13.20 25.47 -9.25
C ALA A 235 -13.76 26.09 -10.55
N SER A 236 -13.31 25.62 -11.70
CA SER A 236 -13.78 26.06 -13.01
C SER A 236 -15.28 25.79 -13.21
N LEU A 237 -15.76 24.61 -12.83
CA LEU A 237 -17.20 24.28 -12.85
C LEU A 237 -18.00 25.16 -11.90
N GLY A 238 -17.44 25.51 -10.74
CA GLY A 238 -18.04 26.48 -9.81
C GLY A 238 -18.18 27.87 -10.42
N ASN A 239 -17.17 28.32 -11.18
CA ASN A 239 -17.21 29.60 -11.88
C ASN A 239 -18.27 29.60 -12.99
N LEU A 240 -18.40 28.52 -13.77
CA LEU A 240 -19.43 28.40 -14.83
C LEU A 240 -20.84 28.59 -14.29
N ARG A 241 -21.13 28.09 -13.07
CA ARG A 241 -22.43 28.26 -12.41
C ARG A 241 -22.75 29.74 -12.11
N GLY A 242 -21.74 30.56 -11.87
CA GLY A 242 -21.89 32.00 -11.61
C GLY A 242 -21.96 32.88 -12.86
N MET A 243 -21.65 32.34 -14.03
CA MET A 243 -21.68 33.08 -15.30
C MET A 243 -23.10 33.18 -15.86
N GLN A 244 -23.39 34.26 -16.59
CA GLN A 244 -24.73 34.50 -17.15
C GLN A 244 -24.73 34.64 -18.67
N GLY A 245 -25.80 34.10 -19.28
CA GLY A 245 -26.25 34.36 -20.65
C GLY A 245 -25.16 34.35 -21.71
N GLU A 246 -24.86 35.53 -22.23
CA GLU A 246 -23.99 35.75 -23.40
C GLU A 246 -22.52 35.39 -23.12
N ALA A 247 -22.05 35.59 -21.88
CA ALA A 247 -20.68 35.24 -21.50
C ALA A 247 -20.44 33.73 -21.52
N LEU A 248 -21.45 32.92 -21.19
CA LEU A 248 -21.37 31.44 -21.29
C LEU A 248 -21.34 30.97 -22.74
N ALA A 249 -22.19 31.56 -23.59
CA ALA A 249 -22.27 31.21 -25.00
C ALA A 249 -20.96 31.52 -25.76
N GLN A 250 -20.26 32.59 -25.37
CA GLN A 250 -18.97 32.98 -25.97
C GLN A 250 -17.80 32.05 -25.63
N LEU A 251 -17.94 31.17 -24.63
CA LEU A 251 -16.86 30.22 -24.28
C LEU A 251 -16.70 29.09 -25.31
N CYS A 252 -17.68 28.90 -26.20
CA CYS A 252 -17.69 27.81 -27.19
C CYS A 252 -17.48 26.42 -26.57
N VAL A 253 -17.98 26.23 -25.33
CA VAL A 253 -17.93 24.94 -24.63
C VAL A 253 -19.08 24.07 -25.12
N ASP A 254 -18.78 22.82 -25.46
CA ASP A 254 -19.75 21.79 -25.84
C ASP A 254 -19.87 20.72 -24.75
N PHE A 255 -20.71 19.70 -24.98
CA PHE A 255 -20.87 18.57 -24.05
C PHE A 255 -19.81 17.48 -24.28
N THR A 256 -18.54 17.87 -24.35
CA THR A 256 -17.38 16.97 -24.24
C THR A 256 -16.66 17.17 -22.91
N LEU A 257 -15.91 16.15 -22.47
CA LEU A 257 -15.16 16.23 -21.22
C LEU A 257 -13.98 17.21 -21.39
N PRO A 258 -13.81 18.24 -20.53
CA PRO A 258 -12.68 19.16 -20.59
C PRO A 258 -11.33 18.45 -20.61
N GLY A 259 -10.47 18.81 -21.55
CA GLY A 259 -9.17 18.15 -21.79
C GLY A 259 -9.26 16.82 -22.56
N HIS A 260 -10.46 16.33 -22.85
CA HIS A 260 -10.71 15.04 -23.50
C HIS A 260 -11.87 15.11 -24.50
N GLU A 261 -11.68 15.87 -25.59
CA GLU A 261 -12.69 16.13 -26.64
C GLU A 261 -13.30 14.85 -27.26
N LYS A 262 -12.58 13.73 -27.22
CA LYS A 262 -13.05 12.42 -27.72
C LYS A 262 -14.11 11.77 -26.83
N ILE A 263 -14.33 12.30 -25.62
CA ILE A 263 -15.27 11.76 -24.64
C ILE A 263 -16.50 12.66 -24.62
N GLU A 264 -17.52 12.28 -25.37
CA GLU A 264 -18.82 12.95 -25.29
C GLU A 264 -19.52 12.63 -23.96
N LEU A 265 -20.05 13.66 -23.31
CA LEU A 265 -20.77 13.55 -22.04
C LEU A 265 -22.18 12.97 -22.22
N LYS A 266 -22.76 13.17 -23.40
CA LYS A 266 -24.04 12.61 -23.85
C LYS A 266 -23.99 12.35 -25.36
N PRO A 267 -24.88 11.50 -25.92
CA PRO A 267 -24.87 11.21 -27.35
C PRO A 267 -24.97 12.48 -28.21
N GLY A 268 -23.99 12.72 -29.09
CA GLY A 268 -23.94 13.92 -29.92
C GLY A 268 -23.58 15.20 -29.14
N GLY A 269 -22.98 15.05 -27.95
CA GLY A 269 -22.65 16.16 -27.06
C GLY A 269 -21.74 17.22 -27.67
N ALA A 270 -20.85 16.82 -28.59
CA ALA A 270 -19.98 17.76 -29.31
C ALA A 270 -20.78 18.78 -30.17
N GLY A 271 -22.02 18.47 -30.54
CA GLY A 271 -22.91 19.38 -31.26
C GLY A 271 -23.79 20.26 -30.37
N VAL A 272 -23.72 20.09 -29.05
CA VAL A 272 -24.59 20.80 -28.10
C VAL A 272 -23.76 21.84 -27.36
N SER A 273 -24.04 23.12 -27.60
CA SER A 273 -23.38 24.22 -26.89
C SER A 273 -23.91 24.41 -25.47
N LEU A 274 -23.02 24.81 -24.57
CA LEU A 274 -23.33 25.17 -23.20
C LEU A 274 -24.16 26.47 -23.15
N SER A 275 -25.16 26.50 -22.27
CA SER A 275 -26.06 27.63 -22.03
C SER A 275 -26.46 27.69 -20.56
N SER A 276 -27.05 28.80 -20.13
CA SER A 276 -27.58 28.94 -18.76
C SER A 276 -28.65 27.89 -18.41
N ALA A 277 -29.39 27.39 -19.41
CA ALA A 277 -30.42 26.38 -19.21
C ALA A 277 -29.87 24.96 -18.96
N ASN A 278 -28.67 24.65 -19.47
CA ASN A 278 -28.09 23.30 -19.43
C ASN A 278 -26.78 23.23 -18.62
N VAL A 279 -26.38 24.31 -17.95
CA VAL A 279 -25.12 24.38 -17.18
C VAL A 279 -25.07 23.38 -16.01
N GLU A 280 -26.18 23.17 -15.29
CA GLU A 280 -26.23 22.18 -14.21
C GLU A 280 -26.14 20.75 -14.72
N GLU A 281 -26.75 20.46 -15.88
CA GLU A 281 -26.62 19.17 -16.57
C GLU A 281 -25.15 18.94 -16.96
N TYR A 282 -24.52 19.93 -17.57
CA TYR A 282 -23.11 19.88 -17.95
C TYR A 282 -22.19 19.59 -16.75
N ILE A 283 -22.35 20.33 -15.64
CA ILE A 283 -21.54 20.15 -14.42
C ILE A 283 -21.70 18.73 -13.85
N ALA A 284 -22.94 18.22 -13.82
CA ALA A 284 -23.23 16.88 -13.35
C ALA A 284 -22.56 15.82 -14.24
N LEU A 285 -22.71 15.95 -15.57
CA LEU A 285 -22.13 15.02 -16.53
C LEU A 285 -20.61 15.06 -16.55
N VAL A 286 -19.97 16.24 -16.45
CA VAL A 286 -18.50 16.35 -16.33
C VAL A 286 -18.01 15.65 -15.07
N SER A 287 -18.70 15.83 -13.95
CA SER A 287 -18.34 15.18 -12.68
C SER A 287 -18.47 13.65 -12.77
N GLU A 288 -19.57 13.16 -13.33
CA GLU A 288 -19.82 11.73 -13.54
C GLU A 288 -18.83 11.11 -14.53
N ALA A 289 -18.61 11.75 -15.67
CA ALA A 289 -17.65 11.29 -16.68
C ALA A 289 -16.24 11.24 -16.11
N SER A 290 -15.82 12.28 -15.40
CA SER A 290 -14.51 12.35 -14.76
C SER A 290 -14.31 11.25 -13.72
N LEU A 291 -15.27 11.01 -12.83
CA LEU A 291 -15.04 10.14 -11.68
C LEU A 291 -15.49 8.70 -11.88
N VAL A 292 -16.37 8.45 -12.86
CA VAL A 292 -17.08 7.17 -13.00
C VAL A 292 -17.06 6.69 -14.44
N ALA A 293 -17.76 7.35 -15.37
CA ALA A 293 -18.07 6.76 -16.67
C ALA A 293 -16.81 6.53 -17.53
N ALA A 294 -15.90 7.51 -17.60
CA ALA A 294 -14.67 7.42 -18.40
C ALA A 294 -13.58 6.53 -17.78
N ILE A 295 -13.75 6.09 -16.54
CA ILE A 295 -12.83 5.17 -15.86
C ILE A 295 -13.44 3.77 -15.65
N ALA A 296 -14.72 3.58 -15.96
CA ALA A 296 -15.46 2.35 -15.64
C ALA A 296 -14.82 1.09 -16.26
N PRO A 297 -14.37 1.06 -17.54
CA PRO A 297 -13.71 -0.11 -18.09
C PRO A 297 -12.39 -0.44 -17.38
N GLN A 298 -11.59 0.57 -17.03
CA GLN A 298 -10.34 0.42 -16.26
C GLN A 298 -10.62 -0.14 -14.87
N ALA A 299 -11.60 0.44 -14.16
CA ALA A 299 -12.02 0.00 -12.83
C ALA A 299 -12.59 -1.43 -12.87
N ALA A 300 -13.35 -1.78 -13.90
CA ALA A 300 -13.87 -3.14 -14.10
C ALA A 300 -12.73 -4.15 -14.35
N ALA A 301 -11.75 -3.80 -15.20
CA ALA A 301 -10.59 -4.65 -15.46
C ALA A 301 -9.77 -4.91 -14.18
N PHE A 302 -9.51 -3.86 -13.41
CA PHE A 302 -8.88 -3.97 -12.08
C PHE A 302 -9.71 -4.86 -11.15
N ARG A 303 -11.02 -4.59 -11.04
CA ARG A 303 -11.92 -5.29 -10.13
C ARG A 303 -11.98 -6.78 -10.43
N THR A 304 -12.14 -7.16 -11.70
CA THR A 304 -12.18 -8.56 -12.12
C THR A 304 -10.90 -9.28 -11.73
N ALA A 305 -9.73 -8.71 -12.04
CA ALA A 305 -8.45 -9.30 -11.69
C ALA A 305 -8.25 -9.38 -10.16
N PHE A 306 -8.62 -8.34 -9.41
CA PHE A 306 -8.55 -8.35 -7.95
C PHE A 306 -9.41 -9.47 -7.34
N GLN A 307 -10.64 -9.65 -7.85
CA GLN A 307 -11.59 -10.66 -7.39
C GLN A 307 -11.16 -12.10 -7.65
N GLU A 308 -10.30 -12.33 -8.65
CA GLU A 308 -9.71 -13.65 -8.91
C GLU A 308 -8.83 -14.13 -7.74
N LEU A 309 -8.32 -13.21 -6.89
CA LEU A 309 -7.43 -13.53 -5.76
C LEU A 309 -8.05 -13.22 -4.40
N LEU A 310 -8.73 -12.08 -4.25
CA LEU A 310 -9.31 -11.62 -3.00
C LEU A 310 -10.75 -11.13 -3.22
N PRO A 311 -11.76 -11.76 -2.59
CA PRO A 311 -13.15 -11.34 -2.73
C PRO A 311 -13.36 -9.89 -2.25
N LEU A 312 -14.07 -9.05 -3.01
CA LEU A 312 -14.32 -7.64 -2.60
C LEU A 312 -15.03 -7.52 -1.25
N GLN A 313 -15.82 -8.53 -0.87
CA GLN A 313 -16.51 -8.51 0.42
C GLN A 313 -15.54 -8.59 1.61
N ALA A 314 -14.36 -9.18 1.41
CA ALA A 314 -13.28 -9.13 2.40
C ALA A 314 -12.84 -7.68 2.67
N CYS A 315 -12.86 -6.83 1.65
CA CYS A 315 -12.40 -5.46 1.73
C CYS A 315 -13.44 -4.51 2.35
N ARG A 316 -14.72 -4.89 2.43
CA ARG A 316 -15.80 -4.02 2.92
C ARG A 316 -15.74 -3.67 4.40
N ILE A 317 -14.97 -4.40 5.19
CA ILE A 317 -14.73 -4.04 6.60
C ILE A 317 -13.85 -2.79 6.73
N TRP A 318 -13.25 -2.33 5.64
CA TRP A 318 -12.32 -1.20 5.59
C TRP A 318 -12.96 -0.01 4.87
N SER A 319 -12.69 1.20 5.36
CA SER A 319 -12.95 2.42 4.58
C SER A 319 -12.00 2.52 3.39
N GLU A 320 -12.32 3.39 2.42
CA GLU A 320 -11.48 3.57 1.24
C GLU A 320 -10.07 4.08 1.58
N ARG A 321 -9.98 4.93 2.62
CA ARG A 321 -8.71 5.44 3.15
C ARG A 321 -7.90 4.34 3.85
N GLU A 322 -8.58 3.45 4.59
CA GLU A 322 -7.91 2.31 5.23
C GLU A 322 -7.40 1.30 4.21
N LEU A 323 -8.15 1.01 3.15
CA LEU A 323 -7.68 0.12 2.07
C LEU A 323 -6.43 0.66 1.38
N ALA A 324 -6.43 1.97 1.07
CA ALA A 324 -5.23 2.62 0.56
C ALA A 324 -4.05 2.46 1.52
N SER A 325 -4.27 2.63 2.83
CA SER A 325 -3.21 2.48 3.84
C SER A 325 -2.77 1.03 4.10
N ILE A 326 -3.64 0.02 3.92
CA ILE A 326 -3.25 -1.39 4.10
C ILE A 326 -2.19 -1.80 3.09
N ILE A 327 -2.31 -1.31 1.85
CA ILE A 327 -1.41 -1.64 0.74
C ILE A 327 -0.13 -0.81 0.83
N MET A 328 -0.27 0.45 1.25
CA MET A 328 0.83 1.41 1.22
C MET A 328 1.56 1.59 2.53
N GLY A 329 1.01 1.07 3.62
CA GLY A 329 1.50 1.34 4.96
C GLY A 329 1.01 2.69 5.52
N SER A 330 1.61 3.10 6.63
CA SER A 330 1.42 4.44 7.18
C SER A 330 2.12 5.46 6.30
N SER A 331 1.48 6.61 6.09
CA SER A 331 2.07 7.71 5.34
C SER A 331 3.41 8.11 5.96
N ILE A 332 4.46 8.24 5.14
CA ILE A 332 5.73 8.85 5.56
C ILE A 332 5.55 10.28 6.09
N ARG A 333 4.42 10.92 5.74
CA ARG A 333 4.02 12.25 6.22
C ARG A 333 3.34 12.20 7.60
N ASP A 334 2.99 11.02 8.11
CA ASP A 334 2.45 10.87 9.45
C ASP A 334 3.58 10.99 10.48
N ASN A 335 3.59 12.09 11.22
CA ASN A 335 4.60 12.38 12.22
C ASN A 335 4.44 11.54 13.50
N ALA A 336 3.28 10.91 13.73
CA ALA A 336 3.02 10.18 14.96
C ALA A 336 4.01 9.01 15.16
N CYS A 337 4.47 8.39 14.06
CA CYS A 337 5.41 7.27 14.10
C CYS A 337 6.89 7.68 14.18
N TRP A 338 7.19 8.98 14.09
CA TRP A 338 8.56 9.51 14.01
C TRP A 338 8.91 10.39 15.21
N THR A 339 8.16 10.28 16.31
CA THR A 339 8.49 10.94 17.57
C THR A 339 9.55 10.13 18.32
N LEU A 340 10.35 10.81 19.15
CA LEU A 340 11.32 10.14 20.03
C LEU A 340 10.66 9.09 20.93
N GLU A 341 9.44 9.35 21.41
CA GLU A 341 8.66 8.42 22.23
C GLU A 341 8.32 7.13 21.46
N HIS A 342 7.73 7.25 20.27
CA HIS A 342 7.36 6.10 19.45
C HIS A 342 8.58 5.30 18.99
N LEU A 343 9.65 6.01 18.59
CA LEU A 343 10.91 5.39 18.19
C LEU A 343 11.56 4.64 19.36
N GLY A 344 11.65 5.26 20.53
CA GLY A 344 12.23 4.64 21.74
C GLY A 344 11.44 3.43 22.22
N ALA A 345 10.12 3.40 22.02
CA ALA A 345 9.27 2.28 22.39
C ALA A 345 9.39 1.06 21.45
N HIS A 346 9.82 1.26 20.20
CA HIS A 346 9.67 0.25 19.14
C HIS A 346 10.95 -0.08 18.36
N VAL A 347 11.99 0.74 18.42
CA VAL A 347 13.31 0.43 17.87
C VAL A 347 14.16 -0.20 18.97
N LYS A 348 14.78 -1.35 18.67
CA LYS A 348 15.54 -2.12 19.68
C LYS A 348 17.03 -1.86 19.56
N ALA A 349 17.71 -1.63 20.68
CA ALA A 349 19.17 -1.66 20.75
C ALA A 349 19.63 -3.05 21.20
N GLN A 350 20.59 -3.66 20.49
CA GLN A 350 21.16 -4.95 20.84
C GLN A 350 22.66 -5.02 20.48
N HIS A 351 23.32 -6.14 20.85
CA HIS A 351 24.68 -6.49 20.45
C HIS A 351 25.69 -5.33 20.60
N GLY A 352 25.82 -4.81 21.82
CA GLY A 352 26.76 -3.72 22.14
C GLY A 352 26.14 -2.33 22.23
N TYR A 353 24.88 -2.15 21.83
CA TYR A 353 24.08 -0.97 22.17
C TYR A 353 22.98 -1.29 23.19
N THR A 354 22.62 -0.26 23.95
CA THR A 354 21.49 -0.23 24.89
C THR A 354 20.66 1.02 24.63
N ALA A 355 19.47 1.12 25.24
CA ALA A 355 18.62 2.31 25.11
C ALA A 355 19.31 3.60 25.60
N ASP A 356 20.27 3.49 26.52
CA ASP A 356 20.99 4.63 27.11
C ASP A 356 22.24 5.04 26.30
N SER A 357 22.69 4.20 25.37
CA SER A 357 23.88 4.46 24.56
C SER A 357 23.76 5.79 23.80
N ARG A 358 24.77 6.67 23.93
CA ARG A 358 24.79 7.99 23.28
C ARG A 358 24.46 7.90 21.79
N CYS A 359 25.23 7.09 21.05
CA CYS A 359 25.08 6.91 19.61
C CYS A 359 23.67 6.39 19.22
N PHE A 360 23.04 5.57 20.06
CA PHE A 360 21.66 5.11 19.83
C PHE A 360 20.65 6.24 20.02
N ARG A 361 20.78 7.05 21.08
CA ARG A 361 19.92 8.24 21.30
C ARG A 361 20.11 9.28 20.19
N ASP A 362 21.35 9.50 19.74
CA ASP A 362 21.67 10.37 18.61
C ASP A 362 21.00 9.89 17.32
N LEU A 363 20.98 8.57 17.08
CA LEU A 363 20.27 7.98 15.95
C LEU A 363 18.76 8.27 16.05
N LEU A 364 18.11 8.03 17.20
CA LEU A 364 16.68 8.27 17.34
C LEU A 364 16.33 9.76 17.14
N ALA A 365 17.17 10.67 17.65
CA ALA A 365 17.03 12.10 17.42
C ALA A 365 17.19 12.47 15.94
N CYS A 366 18.18 11.89 15.25
CA CYS A 366 18.37 12.05 13.81
C CYS A 366 17.13 11.57 13.04
N MET A 367 16.62 10.37 13.35
CA MET A 367 15.41 9.82 12.73
C MET A 367 14.18 10.71 12.95
N ALA A 368 14.00 11.25 14.16
CA ALA A 368 12.89 12.13 14.47
C ALA A 368 12.95 13.47 13.70
N SER A 369 14.15 13.90 13.30
CA SER A 369 14.37 15.12 12.52
C SER A 369 14.16 14.96 11.01
N PHE A 370 13.98 13.72 10.50
CA PHE A 370 13.88 13.49 9.07
C PHE A 370 12.63 14.11 8.45
N ALA A 371 12.84 14.74 7.29
CA ALA A 371 11.77 15.12 6.38
C ALA A 371 11.12 13.88 5.73
N PRO A 372 9.89 13.98 5.20
CA PRO A 372 9.20 12.83 4.58
C PRO A 372 10.03 12.08 3.52
N GLU A 373 10.81 12.80 2.72
CA GLU A 373 11.69 12.20 1.72
C GLU A 373 12.80 11.37 2.36
N ASP A 374 13.47 11.88 3.39
CA ASP A 374 14.54 11.17 4.08
C ASP A 374 14.02 9.99 4.88
N ARG A 375 12.81 10.09 5.46
CA ARG A 375 12.10 8.96 6.07
C ARG A 375 11.93 7.81 5.07
N ARG A 376 11.51 8.14 3.85
CA ARG A 376 11.34 7.15 2.78
C ARG A 376 12.67 6.50 2.39
N LYS A 377 13.73 7.29 2.20
CA LYS A 377 15.08 6.80 1.89
C LYS A 377 15.60 5.88 3.00
N PHE A 378 15.47 6.31 4.26
CA PHE A 378 15.85 5.53 5.43
C PHE A 378 15.08 4.21 5.52
N LEU A 379 13.76 4.22 5.38
CA LEU A 379 12.95 3.00 5.41
C LEU A 379 13.33 2.04 4.28
N THR A 380 13.57 2.58 3.09
CA THR A 380 14.00 1.76 1.93
C THR A 380 15.35 1.13 2.21
N PHE A 381 16.28 1.90 2.78
CA PHE A 381 17.60 1.43 3.18
C PHE A 381 17.52 0.33 4.25
N VAL A 382 16.75 0.51 5.33
CA VAL A 382 16.74 -0.43 6.45
C VAL A 382 15.79 -1.63 6.29
N THR A 383 14.72 -1.49 5.52
CA THR A 383 13.65 -2.50 5.39
C THR A 383 13.43 -3.01 3.97
N GLY A 384 13.97 -2.32 2.95
CA GLY A 384 13.63 -2.56 1.54
C GLY A 384 12.25 -2.05 1.14
N ALA A 385 11.47 -1.48 2.07
CA ALA A 385 10.15 -0.91 1.81
C ALA A 385 10.17 0.61 1.99
N PRO A 386 9.46 1.38 1.14
CA PRO A 386 9.47 2.84 1.18
C PRO A 386 8.58 3.44 2.29
N SER A 387 7.86 2.62 3.04
CA SER A 387 6.89 3.02 4.05
C SER A 387 6.80 1.99 5.18
N LEU A 388 6.32 2.43 6.35
CA LEU A 388 6.11 1.57 7.50
C LEU A 388 4.77 0.83 7.39
N PRO A 389 4.63 -0.37 7.94
CA PRO A 389 3.34 -1.05 8.02
C PRO A 389 2.35 -0.29 8.91
N VAL A 390 1.08 -0.68 8.84
CA VAL A 390 0.06 -0.11 9.72
C VAL A 390 0.43 -0.35 11.19
N GLY A 391 0.55 0.75 11.95
CA GLY A 391 1.08 0.78 13.32
C GLY A 391 2.51 1.33 13.43
N GLY A 392 3.12 1.76 12.33
CA GLY A 392 4.47 2.33 12.32
C GLY A 392 5.54 1.28 12.64
N PHE A 393 6.60 1.69 13.35
CA PHE A 393 7.67 0.80 13.79
C PHE A 393 7.21 -0.41 14.62
N SER A 394 6.10 -0.31 15.35
CA SER A 394 5.51 -1.43 16.09
C SER A 394 4.99 -2.57 15.19
N GLY A 395 4.67 -2.24 13.93
CA GLY A 395 4.17 -3.18 12.95
C GLY A 395 5.26 -3.97 12.21
N LEU A 396 6.53 -3.59 12.37
CA LEU A 396 7.66 -4.28 11.73
C LEU A 396 7.85 -5.68 12.34
N LYS A 397 7.92 -6.68 11.48
CA LYS A 397 8.18 -8.07 11.85
C LYS A 397 9.30 -8.64 10.97
N PRO A 398 10.52 -8.83 11.48
CA PRO A 398 10.99 -8.53 12.86
C PRO A 398 11.07 -7.02 13.17
N PRO A 399 11.13 -6.61 14.45
CA PRO A 399 11.30 -5.20 14.82
C PRO A 399 12.65 -4.64 14.34
N LEU A 400 12.68 -3.35 14.01
CA LEU A 400 13.93 -2.67 13.65
C LEU A 400 14.91 -2.73 14.81
N THR A 401 16.07 -3.33 14.59
CA THR A 401 17.08 -3.56 15.61
C THR A 401 18.40 -2.91 15.20
N VAL A 402 18.95 -2.08 16.09
CA VAL A 402 20.22 -1.38 15.92
C VAL A 402 21.28 -2.14 16.69
N VAL A 403 22.33 -2.55 15.99
CA VAL A 403 23.44 -3.34 16.54
C VAL A 403 24.75 -2.59 16.37
N LYS A 404 25.65 -2.72 17.35
CA LYS A 404 26.96 -2.09 17.28
C LYS A 404 27.83 -2.85 16.29
N LYS A 405 28.37 -2.13 15.31
CA LYS A 405 29.37 -2.68 14.39
C LYS A 405 30.68 -2.86 15.16
N GLU A 406 31.39 -3.96 14.88
CA GLU A 406 32.68 -4.23 15.51
C GLU A 406 33.66 -3.08 15.29
N ALA A 407 34.42 -2.76 16.34
CA ALA A 407 35.41 -1.71 16.27
C ALA A 407 36.51 -2.11 15.28
N PRO A 408 36.89 -1.23 14.35
CA PRO A 408 37.96 -1.53 13.42
C PRO A 408 39.31 -1.62 14.13
N PRO A 409 40.28 -2.38 13.58
CA PRO A 409 41.64 -2.39 14.12
C PRO A 409 42.28 -1.00 13.94
N ALA A 410 43.10 -0.61 14.92
CA ALA A 410 43.90 0.60 14.82
C ALA A 410 44.76 0.59 13.54
N PRO A 411 44.93 1.72 12.84
CA PRO A 411 44.64 3.10 13.25
C PRO A 411 43.24 3.61 12.86
N LEU A 412 42.37 2.75 12.32
CA LEU A 412 41.04 3.18 11.88
C LEU A 412 40.11 3.39 13.07
N THR A 413 39.19 4.35 12.94
CA THR A 413 38.14 4.64 13.94
C THR A 413 36.76 4.30 13.37
N PRO A 414 35.73 4.10 14.23
CA PRO A 414 34.36 3.87 13.77
C PRO A 414 33.83 4.92 12.76
N ASP A 415 34.30 6.17 12.87
CA ASP A 415 33.92 7.29 11.98
C ASP A 415 34.32 7.08 10.51
N HIS A 416 35.30 6.21 10.25
CA HIS A 416 35.73 5.88 8.90
C HIS A 416 34.79 4.90 8.18
N PHE A 417 33.90 4.21 8.91
CA PHE A 417 33.06 3.16 8.35
C PHE A 417 31.64 3.63 8.07
N MET A 418 31.04 3.08 7.01
CA MET A 418 29.63 3.27 6.69
C MET A 418 28.75 2.33 7.54
N PRO A 419 27.52 2.77 7.90
CA PRO A 419 26.54 1.87 8.44
C PRO A 419 26.14 0.85 7.37
N SER A 420 25.77 -0.35 7.79
CA SER A 420 25.27 -1.38 6.88
C SER A 420 23.98 -2.00 7.41
N VAL A 421 23.24 -2.64 6.52
CA VAL A 421 21.91 -3.16 6.83
C VAL A 421 21.82 -4.64 6.52
N MET A 422 20.98 -5.34 7.27
CA MET A 422 20.45 -6.63 6.87
C MET A 422 18.94 -6.48 6.77
N THR A 423 18.47 -6.08 5.58
CA THR A 423 17.05 -5.75 5.32
C THR A 423 16.13 -6.91 5.66
N CYS A 424 16.54 -8.16 5.41
CA CYS A 424 15.77 -9.36 5.74
C CYS A 424 15.49 -9.52 7.26
N ALA A 425 16.36 -8.97 8.11
CA ALA A 425 16.24 -9.00 9.57
C ALA A 425 15.82 -7.65 10.16
N ASN A 426 15.61 -6.62 9.34
CA ASN A 426 15.48 -5.22 9.78
C ASN A 426 16.60 -4.82 10.76
N TYR A 427 17.85 -5.20 10.46
CA TYR A 427 19.01 -4.84 11.29
C TYR A 427 19.77 -3.67 10.68
N LEU A 428 20.08 -2.68 11.52
CA LEU A 428 21.00 -1.59 11.21
C LEU A 428 22.30 -1.78 12.01
N LYS A 429 23.38 -2.14 11.33
CA LYS A 429 24.73 -2.23 11.89
C LYS A 429 25.34 -0.83 11.89
N LEU A 430 25.35 -0.19 13.06
CA LEU A 430 25.80 1.18 13.23
C LEU A 430 27.18 1.20 13.91
N PRO A 431 28.20 1.84 13.30
CA PRO A 431 29.45 2.16 13.99
C PRO A 431 29.21 3.11 15.16
N GLU A 432 30.03 3.00 16.21
CA GLU A 432 29.96 3.92 17.35
C GLU A 432 30.60 5.27 17.03
N TYR A 433 29.87 6.08 16.26
CA TYR A 433 30.31 7.39 15.83
C TYR A 433 30.64 8.31 17.00
N SER A 434 31.69 9.10 16.83
CA SER A 434 32.17 10.01 17.89
C SER A 434 31.20 11.18 18.15
N SER A 435 30.41 11.60 17.14
CA SER A 435 29.42 12.68 17.28
C SER A 435 28.12 12.43 16.48
N ALA A 436 27.06 13.16 16.84
CA ALA A 436 25.76 13.10 16.15
C ALA A 436 25.84 13.63 14.72
N GLU A 437 26.71 14.59 14.45
CA GLU A 437 26.95 15.17 13.12
C GLU A 437 27.55 14.13 12.17
N ILE A 438 28.56 13.38 12.63
CA ILE A 438 29.18 12.31 11.84
C ILE A 438 28.16 11.20 11.58
N LEU A 439 27.38 10.81 12.60
CA LEU A 439 26.30 9.83 12.44
C LEU A 439 25.33 10.26 11.34
N LYS A 440 24.84 11.50 11.42
CA LYS A 440 23.89 12.05 10.43
C LYS A 440 24.49 12.03 9.03
N GLN A 441 25.70 12.56 8.86
CA GLN A 441 26.38 12.63 7.56
C GLN A 441 26.57 11.23 6.95
N LYS A 442 27.03 10.26 7.75
CA LYS A 442 27.28 8.88 7.30
C LYS A 442 25.98 8.15 6.98
N LEU A 443 24.93 8.37 7.77
CA LEU A 443 23.61 7.77 7.55
C LEU A 443 22.95 8.33 6.29
N GLU A 444 22.99 9.64 6.09
CA GLU A 444 22.44 10.30 4.90
C GLU A 444 23.14 9.84 3.62
N LEU A 445 24.48 9.72 3.66
CA LEU A 445 25.25 9.19 2.55
C LEU A 445 24.87 7.72 2.26
N ALA A 446 24.82 6.87 3.29
CA ALA A 446 24.48 5.46 3.15
C ALA A 446 23.08 5.25 2.57
N MET A 447 22.09 6.00 3.03
CA MET A 447 20.73 5.88 2.55
C MET A 447 20.54 6.47 1.15
N CYS A 448 21.44 7.33 0.65
CA CYS A 448 21.40 7.84 -0.72
C CYS A 448 22.08 6.87 -1.69
N GLU A 449 23.26 6.37 -1.35
CA GLU A 449 24.06 5.50 -2.23
C GLU A 449 23.57 4.04 -2.18
N GLY A 450 22.98 3.60 -1.07
CA GLY A 450 22.54 2.22 -0.85
C GLY A 450 21.17 1.85 -1.45
N GLN A 451 20.51 2.74 -2.22
CA GLN A 451 19.15 2.49 -2.74
C GLN A 451 19.11 1.55 -3.95
N SER A 452 20.20 1.51 -4.73
CA SER A 452 20.24 0.83 -6.04
C SER A 452 21.05 -0.46 -6.04
N ALA A 453 21.64 -0.83 -4.90
CA ALA A 453 22.50 -1.99 -4.77
C ALA A 453 22.01 -2.91 -3.66
N PHE A 454 21.16 -3.88 -4.02
CA PHE A 454 21.04 -5.14 -3.27
C PHE A 454 22.26 -6.06 -3.48
N LEU A 455 23.26 -5.59 -4.23
CA LEU A 455 24.54 -6.26 -4.40
C LEU A 455 25.38 -6.03 -3.14
N LEU A 456 25.75 -7.14 -2.51
CA LEU A 456 26.68 -7.31 -1.38
C LEU A 456 26.01 -7.53 -0.01
N SER A 457 25.42 -8.72 0.12
CA SER A 457 25.61 -9.54 1.32
C SER A 457 26.94 -10.28 1.26
#